data_AF-A0A1W1UQY1-F1
#
_entry.id   AF-A0A1W1UQY1-F1
#
_cell.length_a   1.000
_cell.length_b   1.000
_cell.length_c   1.000
_cell.angle_alpha   90.00
_cell.angle_beta   90.00
_cell.angle_gamma   90.00
#
_symmetry.space_group_name_H-M   'P 1'
#
loop_
_entity.id
_entity.type
_entity.pdbx_description
1 polymer ?
#
loop_
_entity_poly.entity_id
_entity_poly.type
_entity_poly.pdbx_seq_one_letter_code
_entity_poly.pdbx_strand_id
1 'polypeptide(L)' 'MKKKVYVTKDILKLEVAEELGLTHKIKELGWGELTAEETGRIGGIMTRKIKEFDWK' A
#
# COMPACT_ATOMS: atom_id res chain seq x y z
N MET A 1 8.52 -24.35 -1.94
CA MET A 1 8.02 -23.62 -3.13
C MET A 1 7.58 -22.23 -2.67
N LYS A 2 8.33 -21.17 -2.99
CA LYS A 2 7.90 -19.81 -2.65
C LYS A 2 6.81 -19.41 -3.66
N LYS A 3 5.56 -19.25 -3.21
CA LYS A 3 4.47 -18.75 -4.05
C LYS A 3 4.81 -17.30 -4.44
N LYS A 4 5.21 -17.06 -5.69
CA LYS A 4 5.23 -15.70 -6.26
C LYS A 4 3.78 -15.29 -6.46
N VAL A 5 3.20 -14.65 -5.45
CA VAL A 5 1.91 -13.97 -5.60
C VAL A 5 2.20 -12.67 -6.33
N TYR A 6 1.78 -12.59 -7.59
CA TYR A 6 1.85 -11.36 -8.37
C TYR A 6 0.78 -10.40 -7.84
N VAL A 7 1.01 -9.81 -6.66
CA VAL A 7 0.21 -8.68 -6.18
C VAL A 7 0.70 -7.45 -6.92
N THR A 8 -0.16 -6.89 -7.77
CA THR A 8 0.10 -5.61 -8.44
C THR A 8 0.30 -4.52 -7.38
N LYS A 9 1.24 -3.59 -7.62
CA LYS A 9 1.50 -2.46 -6.70
C LYS A 9 0.22 -1.73 -6.30
N ASP A 10 -0.76 -1.62 -7.20
CA ASP A 10 -2.06 -1.01 -6.94
C ASP A 10 -2.90 -1.78 -5.91
N ILE A 11 -2.92 -3.11 -5.96
CA ILE A 11 -3.62 -3.93 -4.96
C ILE A 11 -2.94 -3.75 -3.61
N LEU A 12 -1.61 -3.77 -3.60
CA LEU A 12 -0.82 -3.59 -2.37
C LEU A 12 -1.05 -2.22 -1.74
N LYS A 13 -1.17 -1.16 -2.56
CA LYS A 13 -1.56 0.18 -2.09
C LYS A 13 -2.95 0.19 -1.45
N LEU A 14 -3.92 -0.45 -2.10
CA LEU A 14 -5.30 -0.51 -1.62
C LEU A 14 -5.40 -1.28 -0.31
N GLU A 15 -4.74 -2.43 -0.20
CA GLU A 15 -4.70 -3.22 1.04
C GLU A 15 -4.06 -2.44 2.18
N VAL A 16 -2.94 -1.78 1.92
CA VAL A 16 -2.26 -0.97 2.95
C VAL A 16 -3.08 0.25 3.33
N ALA A 17 -3.74 0.89 2.36
CA ALA A 17 -4.66 1.98 2.64
C ALA A 17 -5.86 1.50 3.48
N GLU A 18 -6.34 0.28 3.25
CA GLU A 18 -7.45 -0.30 4.00
C GLU A 18 -7.03 -0.67 5.42
N GLU A 19 -5.85 -1.28 5.57
CA GLU A 19 -5.23 -1.61 6.86
C GLU A 19 -4.95 -0.36 7.70
N LEU A 20 -4.61 0.76 7.06
CA LEU A 20 -4.41 2.06 7.71
C LEU A 20 -5.72 2.85 7.92
N GLY A 21 -6.86 2.37 7.42
CA GLY A 21 -8.15 3.09 7.48
C GLY A 21 -8.22 4.33 6.57
N LEU A 22 -7.25 4.49 5.66
CA LEU A 22 -7.13 5.60 4.73
C LEU A 22 -7.96 5.40 3.46
N THR A 23 -8.43 4.19 3.19
CA THR A 23 -9.26 3.89 2.01
C THR A 23 -10.51 4.76 1.93
N HIS A 24 -11.14 5.08 3.06
CA HIS A 24 -12.30 5.96 3.08
C HIS A 24 -11.93 7.37 2.63
N LYS A 25 -10.85 7.91 3.22
CA LYS A 25 -10.30 9.23 2.88
C LYS A 25 -9.89 9.32 1.42
N ILE A 26 -9.24 8.30 0.87
CA ILE A 26 -8.85 8.25 -0.54
C ILE A 26 -10.07 8.19 -1.45
N LYS A 27 -11.12 7.45 -1.07
CA LYS A 27 -12.37 7.38 -1.85
C LYS A 27 -13.11 8.71 -1.88
N GLU A 28 -13.13 9.43 -0.76
CA GLU A 28 -13.88 10.68 -0.63
C GLU A 28 -13.10 11.90 -1.12
N LEU A 29 -11.80 11.97 -0.79
CA LEU A 29 -10.95 13.14 -1.01
C LEU A 29 -9.86 12.91 -2.07
N GLY A 30 -9.57 11.65 -2.41
CA GLY A 30 -8.50 11.29 -3.34
C GLY A 30 -7.13 11.14 -2.68
N TRP A 31 -6.17 10.63 -3.45
CA TRP A 31 -4.80 10.40 -2.98
C TRP A 31 -4.04 11.69 -2.66
N GLY A 32 -4.43 12.82 -3.25
CA GLY A 32 -3.78 14.12 -3.03
C GLY A 32 -4.09 14.75 -1.67
N GLU A 33 -5.14 14.29 -1.00
CA GLU A 33 -5.60 14.79 0.31
C GLU A 33 -5.02 13.98 1.48
N LEU A 34 -4.17 13.00 1.17
CA LEU A 34 -3.36 12.32 2.16
C LEU A 34 -2.19 13.22 2.58
N THR A 35 -1.93 13.24 3.88
CA THR A 35 -0.75 13.89 4.42
C THR A 35 0.52 13.12 4.03
N ALA A 36 1.67 13.80 4.11
CA ALA A 36 2.96 13.17 3.91
C ALA A 36 3.20 11.99 4.88
N GLU A 37 2.65 12.07 6.10
CA GLU A 37 2.73 10.96 7.07
C GLU A 37 1.90 9.75 6.62
N GLU A 38 0.64 9.97 6.22
CA GLU A 38 -0.26 8.90 5.74
C GLU A 38 0.30 8.21 4.50
N THR A 39 0.71 9.00 3.50
CA THR A 39 1.30 8.50 2.25
C THR A 39 2.65 7.81 2.51
N GLY A 40 3.45 8.35 3.44
CA GLY A 40 4.72 7.78 3.89
C GLY A 40 4.56 6.43 4.59
N ARG A 41 3.53 6.27 5.43
CA ARG A 41 3.17 4.99 6.05
C ARG A 41 2.79 3.95 4.99
N ILE A 42 1.97 4.33 4.01
CA ILE A 42 1.58 3.44 2.90
C ILE A 42 2.82 2.96 2.13
N GLY A 43 3.70 3.89 1.73
CA GLY A 43 4.92 3.57 0.99
C GLY A 43 5.91 2.71 1.80
N GLY A 44 6.02 2.96 3.11
CA GLY A 44 6.87 2.19 4.01
C GLY A 44 6.42 0.72 4.15
N ILE A 45 5.11 0.50 4.35
CA ILE A 45 4.54 -0.86 4.44
C ILE A 45 4.66 -1.58 3.10
N MET A 46 4.36 -0.91 1.97
CA MET A 46 4.58 -1.47 0.64
C MET A 46 6.02 -1.93 0.45
N THR A 47 7.00 -1.09 0.80
CA THR A 47 8.43 -1.41 0.63
C THR A 47 8.81 -2.63 1.47
N ARG A 48 8.28 -2.75 2.69
CA ARG A 48 8.47 -3.92 3.56
C ARG A 48 7.90 -5.19 2.92
N LYS A 49 6.64 -5.15 2.47
CA LYS A 49 5.99 -6.29 1.80
C LYS A 49 6.73 -6.67 0.51
N ILE A 50 7.07 -5.73 -0.36
CA ILE A 50 7.82 -5.97 -1.61
C ILE A 50 9.15 -6.69 -1.32
N LYS A 51 9.83 -6.30 -0.24
CA LYS A 51 11.08 -6.95 0.21
C LYS A 51 10.84 -8.36 0.73
N GLU A 52 9.75 -8.59 1.48
CA GLU A 52 9.37 -9.93 1.96
C GLU A 52 8.96 -10.88 0.82
N PHE A 53 8.27 -10.36 -0.19
CA PHE A 53 7.87 -11.11 -1.38
C PHE A 53 9.01 -11.36 -2.36
N ASP A 54 10.23 -10.87 -2.07
CA ASP A 54 11.40 -10.95 -2.95
C ASP A 54 11.03 -10.58 -4.39
N TRP A 55 10.33 -9.45 -4.54
CA TRP A 55 10.00 -8.88 -5.85
C TRP A 55 11.31 -8.31 -6.44
N LYS A 56 12.17 -9.19 -6.93
CA LYS A 56 13.30 -8.90 -7.80
C LYS A 56 13.04 -9.47 -9.20
#